data_AF-A0A5C5YYP5-F1
#
_entry.id   AF-A0A5C5YYP5-F1
#
_cell.length_a   1.000
_cell.length_b   1.000
_cell.length_c   1.000
_cell.angle_alpha   90.00
_cell.angle_beta   90.00
_cell.angle_gamma   90.00
#
_symmetry.space_group_name_H-M   'P 1'
#
loop_
_entity.id
_entity.type
_entity.pdbx_description
1 polymer ?
#
loop_
_entity_poly.entity_id
_entity_poly.type
_entity_poly.pdbx_seq_one_letter_code
_entity_poly.pdbx_strand_id
1 'polypeptide(L)'
;MKHLIIALAFLICCTEVHAKYRETMDPNGPMKNLHTDFGLKNDGAKSDQSDLMQKAIQAFSAAGGGRLIMPKGTYMFSGVCLASNVHLLIEKDTVIKPYWPKGGKAVVFQLTPYSESRKRRQHDDRYVENVSIRGLGGTFIIDYSNRKRVKGEGIRAVNCRMAKNFLLSDFEVKDNWTTYCAIIFTPSSSPNAKSYDVYMPVDGLVKNCHSTHSSPGYGLVQMHGGRDIHFENLSTTGGGVTFRLETGAGGEHGGIYDISAKDLYCEDGKAAVLMGPHVRQNGMVMIDGVKTKGCFNAVQMGSGFVDQKKRAEGVHVSPGSFADGSTVKNIHAIFGTNAPIATKSLARVPKEYLSQLRIDERETKSLRGPSVCAVTDRTQKSWRPVIQNVTSEGFKYNPGVVTLKEDVKGNLNQILTGMPILEEFEKHKKKLAEEDK
;
A
#
# COMPACT_ATOMS: atom_id res chain seq x y z
N MET A 1 -14.39 -61.42 8.55
CA MET A 1 -14.76 -60.03 8.22
C MET A 1 -13.70 -59.12 8.82
N LYS A 2 -12.76 -58.63 7.99
CA LYS A 2 -11.71 -57.68 8.41
C LYS A 2 -12.19 -56.28 8.07
N HIS A 3 -12.38 -55.43 9.07
CA HIS A 3 -12.71 -54.03 8.87
C HIS A 3 -11.43 -53.26 8.52
N LEU A 4 -11.43 -52.68 7.32
CA LEU A 4 -10.40 -51.78 6.83
C LEU A 4 -10.77 -50.36 7.25
N ILE A 5 -10.04 -49.79 8.22
CA ILE A 5 -10.13 -48.36 8.56
C ILE A 5 -9.19 -47.61 7.62
N ILE A 6 -9.75 -46.88 6.65
CA ILE A 6 -9.01 -45.92 5.83
C ILE A 6 -8.91 -44.62 6.62
N ALA A 7 -7.75 -44.39 7.24
CA ALA A 7 -7.41 -43.09 7.81
C ALA A 7 -6.96 -42.17 6.67
N LEU A 8 -7.84 -41.24 6.26
CA LEU A 8 -7.51 -40.20 5.29
C LEU A 8 -6.66 -39.12 6.00
N ALA A 9 -5.35 -39.21 5.87
CA ALA A 9 -4.45 -38.16 6.33
C ALA A 9 -4.60 -36.93 5.44
N PHE A 10 -5.29 -35.89 5.92
CA PHE A 10 -5.24 -34.55 5.33
C PHE A 10 -3.82 -34.00 5.53
N LEU A 11 -2.98 -34.12 4.50
CA LEU A 11 -1.73 -33.39 4.43
C LEU A 11 -2.08 -31.90 4.28
N ILE A 12 -2.07 -31.16 5.39
CA ILE A 12 -2.03 -29.70 5.33
C ILE A 12 -0.63 -29.35 4.84
N CYS A 13 -0.46 -29.24 3.51
CA CYS A 13 0.70 -28.58 2.94
C CYS A 13 0.67 -27.12 3.39
N CYS A 14 1.35 -26.81 4.49
CA CYS A 14 1.74 -25.45 4.81
C CYS A 14 2.75 -25.02 3.73
N THR A 15 2.25 -24.47 2.63
CA THR A 15 3.09 -23.78 1.66
C THR A 15 3.57 -22.49 2.31
N GLU A 16 4.78 -22.50 2.85
CA GLU A 16 5.46 -21.27 3.23
C GLU A 16 5.79 -20.50 1.94
N VAL A 17 5.06 -19.41 1.71
CA VAL A 17 5.29 -18.52 0.56
C VAL A 17 6.38 -17.52 0.96
N HIS A 18 7.63 -17.86 0.66
CA HIS A 18 8.77 -16.95 0.81
C HIS A 18 8.93 -16.06 -0.42
N ALA A 19 9.61 -14.91 -0.24
CA ALA A 19 9.98 -14.05 -1.36
C ALA A 19 10.79 -14.84 -2.40
N LYS A 20 10.46 -14.71 -3.69
CA LYS A 20 11.34 -15.21 -4.77
C LYS A 20 12.52 -14.29 -5.07
N TYR A 21 12.56 -13.12 -4.43
CA TYR A 21 13.71 -12.22 -4.45
C TYR A 21 15.01 -12.97 -4.12
N ARG A 22 16.06 -12.69 -4.91
CA ARG A 22 17.42 -13.17 -4.72
C ARG A 22 18.32 -11.95 -4.59
N GLU A 23 19.10 -11.87 -3.52
CA GLU A 23 20.10 -10.83 -3.39
C GLU A 23 21.14 -10.96 -4.52
N THR A 24 21.30 -9.87 -5.27
CA THR A 24 22.23 -9.77 -6.41
C THR A 24 23.28 -8.69 -6.21
N MET A 25 23.15 -7.86 -5.16
CA MET A 25 24.15 -6.85 -4.87
C MET A 25 25.42 -7.54 -4.37
N ASP A 26 26.48 -7.47 -5.16
CA ASP A 26 27.82 -7.85 -4.71
C ASP A 26 28.31 -6.82 -3.69
N PRO A 27 28.55 -7.21 -2.42
CA PRO A 27 29.08 -6.29 -1.41
C PRO A 27 30.49 -5.79 -1.77
N ASN A 28 31.25 -6.49 -2.61
CA ASN A 28 32.58 -6.09 -3.07
C ASN A 28 32.57 -5.59 -4.53
N GLY A 29 31.39 -5.46 -5.14
CA GLY A 29 31.22 -5.03 -6.51
C GLY A 29 31.51 -3.54 -6.71
N PRO A 30 31.41 -3.05 -7.96
CA PRO A 30 31.63 -1.65 -8.28
C PRO A 30 30.81 -0.72 -7.38
N MET A 31 31.46 0.34 -6.90
CA MET A 31 30.84 1.34 -6.03
C MET A 31 31.04 2.73 -6.62
N LYS A 32 29.98 3.54 -6.58
CA LYS A 32 30.02 4.98 -6.86
C LYS A 32 29.26 5.76 -5.81
N ASN A 33 29.68 6.99 -5.55
CA ASN A 33 29.05 7.91 -4.61
C ASN A 33 28.45 9.09 -5.38
N LEU A 34 27.16 9.35 -5.15
CA LEU A 34 26.42 10.40 -5.86
C LEU A 34 27.00 11.80 -5.68
N HIS A 35 27.62 12.09 -4.54
CA HIS A 35 28.27 13.37 -4.30
C HIS A 35 29.61 13.46 -5.04
N THR A 36 30.55 12.55 -4.76
CA THR A 36 31.93 12.67 -5.26
C THR A 36 32.09 12.29 -6.72
N ASP A 37 31.30 11.32 -7.23
CA ASP A 37 31.41 10.87 -8.62
C ASP A 37 30.45 11.61 -9.58
N PHE A 38 29.33 12.13 -9.07
CA PHE A 38 28.27 12.71 -9.91
C PHE A 38 27.86 14.14 -9.54
N GLY A 39 28.40 14.69 -8.45
CA GLY A 39 28.18 16.09 -8.07
C GLY A 39 26.84 16.38 -7.38
N LEU A 40 26.16 15.37 -6.82
CA LEU A 40 24.94 15.58 -6.02
C LEU A 40 25.24 16.52 -4.84
N LYS A 41 24.45 17.57 -4.68
CA LYS A 41 24.67 18.60 -3.65
C LYS A 41 23.67 18.45 -2.51
N ASN A 42 24.16 18.37 -1.28
CA ASN A 42 23.30 18.52 -0.10
C ASN A 42 23.01 20.02 0.09
N ASP A 43 21.97 20.52 -0.59
CA ASP A 43 21.61 21.93 -0.60
C ASP A 43 20.43 22.27 0.32
N GLY A 44 19.97 21.31 1.13
CA GLY A 44 18.79 21.47 1.96
C GLY A 44 17.47 21.32 1.20
N ALA A 45 17.47 20.54 0.09
CA ALA A 45 16.35 20.42 -0.85
C ALA A 45 15.93 21.77 -1.46
N LYS A 46 16.89 22.64 -1.78
CA LYS A 46 16.65 23.95 -2.41
C LYS A 46 16.47 23.86 -3.92
N SER A 47 17.14 22.92 -4.57
CA SER A 47 17.09 22.71 -6.02
C SER A 47 16.69 21.28 -6.37
N ASP A 48 15.95 21.14 -7.48
CA ASP A 48 15.58 19.84 -8.04
C ASP A 48 16.81 19.21 -8.71
N GLN A 49 17.23 18.05 -8.22
CA GLN A 49 18.41 17.33 -8.70
C GLN A 49 18.04 16.03 -9.44
N SER A 50 16.78 15.92 -9.89
CA SER A 50 16.26 14.73 -10.59
C SER A 50 17.07 14.36 -11.83
N ASP A 51 17.45 15.33 -12.66
CA ASP A 51 18.22 15.08 -13.89
C ASP A 51 19.63 14.55 -13.59
N LEU A 52 20.29 15.09 -12.57
CA LEU A 52 21.60 14.63 -12.11
C LEU A 52 21.50 13.19 -11.62
N MET A 53 20.52 12.91 -10.74
CA MET A 53 20.26 11.58 -10.21
C MET A 53 19.96 10.59 -11.34
N GLN A 54 19.15 10.99 -12.31
CA GLN A 54 18.78 10.13 -13.43
C GLN A 54 19.98 9.80 -14.31
N LYS A 55 20.81 10.79 -14.66
CA LYS A 55 22.05 10.59 -15.43
C LYS A 55 23.03 9.68 -14.70
N ALA A 56 23.20 9.86 -13.39
CA ALA A 56 24.07 9.01 -12.58
C ALA A 56 23.64 7.55 -12.61
N ILE A 57 22.34 7.27 -12.43
CA ILE A 57 21.78 5.91 -12.50
C ILE A 57 22.01 5.29 -13.88
N GLN A 58 21.71 6.02 -14.96
CA GLN A 58 21.86 5.49 -16.32
C GLN A 58 23.33 5.23 -16.67
N ALA A 59 24.23 6.17 -16.34
CA ALA A 59 25.66 6.01 -16.57
C ALA A 59 26.23 4.82 -15.79
N PHE A 60 25.82 4.65 -14.53
CA PHE A 60 26.31 3.56 -13.69
C PHE A 60 25.78 2.20 -14.14
N SER A 61 24.50 2.11 -14.52
CA SER A 61 23.92 0.90 -15.11
C SER A 61 24.58 0.53 -16.45
N ALA A 62 24.87 1.51 -17.31
CA ALA A 62 25.60 1.28 -18.57
C ALA A 62 27.03 0.74 -18.36
N ALA A 63 27.64 1.00 -17.20
CA ALA A 63 28.92 0.44 -16.79
C ALA A 63 28.80 -0.94 -16.09
N GLY A 64 27.62 -1.55 -16.08
CA GLY A 64 27.34 -2.85 -15.46
C GLY A 64 26.60 -2.78 -14.12
N GLY A 65 26.44 -1.59 -13.53
CA GLY A 65 25.75 -1.40 -12.25
C GLY A 65 26.64 -1.66 -11.03
N GLY A 66 26.00 -1.92 -9.90
CA GLY A 66 26.65 -2.10 -8.59
C GLY A 66 26.02 -1.24 -7.50
N ARG A 67 26.85 -0.77 -6.56
CA ARG A 67 26.44 -0.03 -5.36
C ARG A 67 26.54 1.48 -5.60
N LEU A 68 25.38 2.15 -5.67
CA LEU A 68 25.30 3.61 -5.79
C LEU A 68 24.95 4.22 -4.43
N ILE A 69 25.91 4.88 -3.80
CA ILE A 69 25.76 5.46 -2.46
C ILE A 69 25.20 6.88 -2.56
N MET A 70 24.10 7.14 -1.87
CA MET A 70 23.61 8.48 -1.57
C MET A 70 24.07 8.87 -0.17
N PRO A 71 25.02 9.81 -0.04
CA PRO A 71 25.51 10.23 1.27
C PRO A 71 24.43 10.99 2.04
N LYS A 72 24.61 11.10 3.36
CA LYS A 72 23.70 11.79 4.27
C LYS A 72 23.51 13.24 3.84
N GLY A 73 22.26 13.63 3.67
CA GLY A 73 21.89 14.98 3.30
C GLY A 73 20.39 15.19 3.15
N THR A 74 20.01 16.38 2.71
CA THR A 74 18.63 16.72 2.35
C THR A 74 18.57 17.08 0.87
N TYR A 75 17.85 16.28 0.08
CA TYR A 75 17.80 16.37 -1.37
C TYR A 75 16.37 16.51 -1.89
N MET A 76 16.22 17.01 -3.12
CA MET A 76 14.93 17.12 -3.79
C MET A 76 14.93 16.37 -5.13
N PHE A 77 14.00 15.44 -5.31
CA PHE A 77 13.87 14.61 -6.51
C PHE A 77 12.41 14.37 -6.90
N SER A 78 12.18 14.03 -8.16
CA SER A 78 10.91 13.55 -8.68
C SER A 78 11.13 12.74 -9.96
N GLY A 79 10.39 11.65 -10.10
CA GLY A 79 10.36 10.84 -11.31
C GLY A 79 11.61 10.01 -11.57
N VAL A 80 12.51 9.86 -10.59
CA VAL A 80 13.77 9.11 -10.74
C VAL A 80 13.46 7.64 -11.04
N CYS A 81 13.82 7.19 -12.25
CA CYS A 81 13.70 5.79 -12.65
C CYS A 81 15.01 5.07 -12.34
N LEU A 82 14.92 3.97 -11.58
CA LEU A 82 16.06 3.07 -11.41
C LEU A 82 16.33 2.30 -12.71
N ALA A 83 17.54 1.78 -12.84
CA ALA A 83 17.98 0.95 -13.96
C ALA A 83 18.49 -0.40 -13.45
N SER A 84 18.53 -1.40 -14.34
CA SER A 84 18.89 -2.77 -13.96
C SER A 84 20.30 -2.84 -13.36
N ASN A 85 20.48 -3.76 -12.41
CA ASN A 85 21.72 -4.00 -11.66
C ASN A 85 22.21 -2.80 -10.82
N VAL A 86 21.39 -1.77 -10.62
CA VAL A 86 21.73 -0.64 -9.74
C VAL A 86 21.08 -0.85 -8.37
N HIS A 87 21.93 -0.85 -7.35
CA HIS A 87 21.52 -0.85 -5.96
C HIS A 87 21.75 0.54 -5.38
N LEU A 88 20.67 1.26 -5.09
CA LEU A 88 20.71 2.57 -4.43
C LEU A 88 20.74 2.37 -2.92
N LEU A 89 21.88 2.73 -2.29
CA LEU A 89 22.13 2.64 -0.86
C LEU A 89 22.10 4.05 -0.28
N ILE A 90 21.11 4.36 0.55
CA ILE A 90 20.86 5.71 1.06
C ILE A 90 21.25 5.77 2.52
N GLU A 91 22.23 6.60 2.88
CA GLU A 91 22.71 6.70 4.26
C GLU A 91 21.58 7.06 5.24
N LYS A 92 21.65 6.48 6.43
CA LYS A 92 20.72 6.73 7.53
C LYS A 92 20.49 8.22 7.77
N ASP A 93 19.23 8.57 8.05
CA ASP A 93 18.74 9.93 8.28
C ASP A 93 18.84 10.88 7.06
N THR A 94 19.17 10.37 5.86
CA THR A 94 19.01 11.17 4.63
C THR A 94 17.54 11.53 4.44
N VAL A 95 17.27 12.80 4.09
CA VAL A 95 15.93 13.29 3.83
C VAL A 95 15.76 13.56 2.34
N ILE A 96 14.75 12.96 1.74
CA ILE A 96 14.36 13.18 0.35
C ILE A 96 13.01 13.88 0.33
N LYS A 97 12.99 15.10 -0.20
CA LYS A 97 11.76 15.84 -0.46
C LYS A 97 11.34 15.66 -1.92
N PRO A 98 10.05 15.55 -2.23
CA PRO A 98 9.63 15.46 -3.61
C PRO A 98 9.70 16.84 -4.28
N TYR A 99 10.29 16.92 -5.48
CA TYR A 99 9.96 18.00 -6.39
C TYR A 99 8.52 17.79 -6.87
N TRP A 100 7.60 18.59 -6.35
CA TRP A 100 6.17 18.42 -6.54
C TRP A 100 5.56 19.78 -6.87
N PRO A 101 5.33 20.10 -8.15
CA PRO A 101 4.65 21.34 -8.54
C PRO A 101 3.21 21.42 -8.00
N LYS A 102 2.71 22.65 -7.76
CA LYS A 102 1.31 22.90 -7.36
C LYS A 102 0.35 22.39 -8.43
N GLY A 103 -0.78 21.82 -8.02
CA GLY A 103 -1.80 21.21 -8.88
C GLY A 103 -1.36 19.88 -9.52
N GLY A 104 -0.13 19.43 -9.28
CA GLY A 104 0.46 18.26 -9.93
C GLY A 104 0.33 16.97 -9.13
N LYS A 105 0.68 15.86 -9.79
CA LYS A 105 0.96 14.58 -9.15
C LYS A 105 2.43 14.26 -9.32
N ALA A 106 3.06 13.73 -8.28
CA ALA A 106 4.47 13.37 -8.30
C ALA A 106 4.68 11.92 -7.84
N VAL A 107 5.87 11.41 -8.13
CA VAL A 107 6.40 10.16 -7.61
C VAL A 107 7.89 10.39 -7.39
N VAL A 108 8.47 10.00 -6.25
CA VAL A 108 9.92 10.20 -6.03
C VAL A 108 10.71 9.18 -6.86
N PHE A 109 10.46 7.89 -6.63
CA PHE A 109 11.14 6.78 -7.30
C PHE A 109 10.21 5.91 -8.13
N GLN A 110 10.71 5.43 -9.27
CA GLN A 110 9.98 4.53 -10.15
C GLN A 110 10.82 3.30 -10.47
N LEU A 111 10.20 2.11 -10.37
CA LEU A 111 10.75 0.87 -10.92
C LEU A 111 9.99 0.55 -12.22
N THR A 112 10.50 1.14 -13.29
CA THR A 112 10.00 1.04 -14.66
C THR A 112 11.14 1.44 -15.60
N PRO A 113 11.19 0.94 -16.85
CA PRO A 113 12.20 1.37 -17.79
C PRO A 113 12.23 2.89 -17.95
N TYR A 114 13.43 3.46 -17.88
CA TYR A 114 13.63 4.88 -18.14
C TYR A 114 13.46 5.17 -19.62
N SER A 115 12.77 6.28 -19.92
CA SER A 115 12.76 6.87 -21.25
C SER A 115 12.53 8.36 -21.14
N GLU A 116 13.30 9.14 -21.89
CA GLU A 116 13.11 10.60 -22.03
C GLU A 116 11.72 10.95 -22.61
N SER A 117 11.11 10.02 -23.36
CA SER A 117 9.77 10.20 -23.90
C SER A 117 8.76 9.33 -23.17
N ARG A 118 7.73 9.97 -22.60
CA ARG A 118 6.59 9.25 -22.01
C ARG A 118 5.91 8.30 -22.99
N LYS A 119 5.83 8.66 -24.27
CA LYS A 119 5.25 7.79 -25.31
C LYS A 119 6.11 6.55 -25.54
N ARG A 120 7.43 6.70 -25.68
CA ARG A 120 8.35 5.56 -25.84
C ARG A 120 8.31 4.63 -24.62
N ARG A 121 8.27 5.20 -23.41
CA ARG A 121 8.12 4.42 -22.17
C ARG A 121 6.87 3.56 -22.15
N GLN A 122 5.78 4.01 -22.75
CA GLN A 122 4.55 3.22 -22.84
C GLN A 122 4.72 2.02 -23.77
N HIS A 123 5.67 2.00 -24.70
CA HIS A 123 5.88 0.85 -25.58
C HIS A 123 7.02 -0.07 -25.13
N ASP A 124 7.72 0.29 -24.05
CA ASP A 124 8.78 -0.54 -23.47
C ASP A 124 8.17 -1.76 -22.78
N ASP A 125 8.70 -2.94 -23.09
CA ASP A 125 8.30 -4.24 -22.56
C ASP A 125 9.40 -4.87 -21.68
N ARG A 126 10.50 -4.15 -21.42
CA ARG A 126 11.61 -4.65 -20.61
C ARG A 126 11.34 -4.49 -19.12
N TYR A 127 11.89 -5.42 -18.34
CA TYR A 127 11.98 -5.27 -16.89
C TYR A 127 13.15 -4.36 -16.50
N VAL A 128 12.97 -3.58 -15.42
CA VAL A 128 14.09 -3.17 -14.57
C VAL A 128 14.34 -4.32 -13.61
N GLU A 129 15.52 -4.91 -13.67
CA GLU A 129 15.81 -6.14 -12.92
C GLU A 129 17.02 -6.02 -12.00
N ASN A 130 17.04 -6.83 -10.94
CA ASN A 130 18.15 -6.90 -9.97
C ASN A 130 18.45 -5.53 -9.36
N VAL A 131 17.41 -4.92 -8.80
CA VAL A 131 17.41 -3.51 -8.38
C VAL A 131 17.05 -3.39 -6.91
N SER A 132 17.63 -2.41 -6.22
CA SER A 132 17.20 -2.12 -4.84
C SER A 132 17.21 -0.65 -4.51
N ILE A 133 16.29 -0.22 -3.65
CA ILE A 133 16.35 1.04 -2.91
C ILE A 133 16.36 0.67 -1.43
N ARG A 134 17.49 0.90 -0.75
CA ARG A 134 17.69 0.42 0.63
C ARG A 134 18.44 1.44 1.47
N GLY A 135 18.12 1.48 2.77
CA GLY A 135 18.89 2.22 3.75
C GLY A 135 20.30 1.65 3.95
N LEU A 136 21.27 2.52 4.18
CA LEU A 136 22.65 2.18 4.54
C LEU A 136 22.92 2.63 5.97
N GLY A 137 23.11 1.66 6.87
CA GLY A 137 23.28 1.91 8.29
C GLY A 137 21.99 2.25 9.04
N GLY A 138 20.82 2.17 8.39
CA GLY A 138 19.51 2.38 8.99
C GLY A 138 18.54 3.11 8.07
N THR A 139 17.43 3.59 8.64
CA THR A 139 16.31 4.19 7.94
C THR A 139 16.65 5.55 7.30
N PHE A 140 16.28 5.74 6.03
CA PHE A 140 16.22 7.06 5.39
C PHE A 140 14.76 7.57 5.32
N ILE A 141 14.57 8.85 5.01
CA ILE A 141 13.28 9.53 5.13
C ILE A 141 12.86 10.11 3.79
N ILE A 142 11.63 9.82 3.36
CA ILE A 142 10.95 10.54 2.28
C ILE A 142 9.91 11.46 2.93
N ASP A 143 10.15 12.76 2.89
CA ASP A 143 9.39 13.75 3.65
C ASP A 143 8.58 14.67 2.73
N TYR A 144 7.27 14.57 2.86
CA TYR A 144 6.31 15.49 2.27
C TYR A 144 5.24 15.93 3.30
N SER A 145 5.60 15.88 4.58
CA SER A 145 4.72 16.23 5.69
C SER A 145 4.40 17.73 5.76
N ASN A 146 5.26 18.56 5.16
CA ASN A 146 5.07 20.00 5.08
C ASN A 146 4.01 20.43 4.05
N ARG A 147 3.50 19.51 3.21
CA ARG A 147 2.49 19.82 2.21
C ARG A 147 1.11 19.43 2.70
N LYS A 148 0.25 20.43 2.90
CA LYS A 148 -1.17 20.20 3.12
C LYS A 148 -1.77 19.50 1.90
N ARG A 149 -2.70 18.59 2.15
CA ARG A 149 -3.46 17.95 1.08
C ARG A 149 -4.27 18.99 0.31
N VAL A 150 -4.19 18.93 -1.01
CA VAL A 150 -5.00 19.73 -1.92
C VAL A 150 -5.70 18.81 -2.92
N LYS A 151 -6.97 19.08 -3.20
CA LYS A 151 -7.76 18.31 -4.17
C LYS A 151 -7.08 18.31 -5.55
N GLY A 152 -7.00 17.13 -6.17
CA GLY A 152 -6.38 16.95 -7.49
C GLY A 152 -4.88 16.65 -7.46
N GLU A 153 -4.20 17.01 -6.37
CA GLU A 153 -2.79 16.69 -6.17
C GLU A 153 -2.61 15.28 -5.58
N GLY A 154 -1.39 14.74 -5.68
CA GLY A 154 -1.00 13.51 -4.99
C GLY A 154 0.47 13.16 -5.16
N ILE A 155 0.99 12.35 -4.25
CA ILE A 155 2.41 11.98 -4.21
C ILE A 155 2.54 10.48 -3.92
N ARG A 156 3.60 9.87 -4.45
CA ARG A 156 4.03 8.52 -4.10
C ARG A 156 5.52 8.56 -3.78
N ALA A 157 5.95 7.81 -2.78
CA ALA A 157 7.36 7.56 -2.55
C ALA A 157 7.93 6.65 -3.65
N VAL A 158 7.28 5.51 -3.91
CA VAL A 158 7.75 4.51 -4.87
C VAL A 158 6.58 4.00 -5.72
N ASN A 159 6.77 3.93 -7.04
CA ASN A 159 5.86 3.24 -7.96
C ASN A 159 6.57 2.07 -8.65
N CYS A 160 6.16 0.85 -8.33
CA CYS A 160 6.63 -0.38 -8.94
C CYS A 160 5.71 -0.80 -10.08
N ARG A 161 6.26 -0.96 -11.29
CA ARG A 161 5.47 -1.30 -12.49
C ARG A 161 6.02 -2.50 -13.24
N MET A 162 7.25 -2.37 -13.72
CA MET A 162 7.91 -3.35 -14.56
C MET A 162 9.26 -3.67 -13.92
N ALA A 163 9.19 -4.25 -12.72
CA ALA A 163 10.34 -4.58 -11.90
C ALA A 163 10.42 -6.11 -11.72
N LYS A 164 11.61 -6.68 -11.83
CA LYS A 164 11.85 -8.10 -11.53
C LYS A 164 13.00 -8.22 -10.56
N ASN A 165 12.90 -9.11 -9.58
CA ASN A 165 13.94 -9.33 -8.59
C ASN A 165 14.38 -8.02 -7.90
N PHE A 166 13.48 -7.44 -7.11
CA PHE A 166 13.67 -6.11 -6.52
C PHE A 166 13.58 -6.11 -4.99
N LEU A 167 14.33 -5.20 -4.36
CA LEU A 167 14.27 -4.94 -2.92
C LEU A 167 13.91 -3.47 -2.64
N LEU A 168 12.91 -3.25 -1.79
CA LEU A 168 12.64 -1.95 -1.16
C LEU A 168 12.80 -2.11 0.34
N SER A 169 13.72 -1.38 0.98
CA SER A 169 13.87 -1.50 2.43
C SER A 169 14.35 -0.26 3.18
N ASP A 170 14.04 -0.26 4.47
CA ASP A 170 14.62 0.64 5.48
C ASP A 170 14.33 2.13 5.17
N PHE A 171 13.05 2.48 5.04
CA PHE A 171 12.64 3.87 4.89
C PHE A 171 11.35 4.23 5.61
N GLU A 172 11.31 5.49 6.02
CA GLU A 172 10.14 6.16 6.58
C GLU A 172 9.57 7.13 5.55
N VAL A 173 8.24 7.21 5.51
CA VAL A 173 7.51 8.21 4.75
C VAL A 173 6.77 9.12 5.72
N LYS A 174 7.15 10.40 5.74
CA LYS A 174 6.43 11.43 6.49
C LYS A 174 5.39 12.06 5.58
N ASP A 175 4.17 11.59 5.72
CA ASP A 175 3.01 12.06 4.96
C ASP A 175 2.31 13.20 5.71
N ASN A 176 1.36 13.85 5.04
CA ASN A 176 0.38 14.73 5.63
C ASN A 176 -0.96 14.57 4.91
N TRP A 177 -1.53 13.37 5.06
CA TRP A 177 -2.86 13.02 4.56
C TRP A 177 -2.98 13.17 3.05
N THR A 178 -1.88 13.00 2.33
CA THR A 178 -1.85 13.20 0.88
C THR A 178 -2.64 12.12 0.15
N THR A 179 -2.92 12.37 -1.13
CA THR A 179 -3.53 11.39 -2.01
C THR A 179 -2.48 10.38 -2.46
N TYR A 180 -2.85 9.09 -2.40
CA TYR A 180 -2.11 7.87 -2.77
C TYR A 180 -1.38 7.18 -1.62
N CYS A 181 -1.26 5.84 -1.73
CA CYS A 181 -0.34 5.12 -0.85
C CYS A 181 1.10 5.42 -1.24
N ALA A 182 2.00 5.41 -0.26
CA ALA A 182 3.39 5.76 -0.47
C ALA A 182 4.11 4.81 -1.45
N ILE A 183 3.88 3.51 -1.32
CA ILE A 183 4.36 2.45 -2.20
C ILE A 183 3.16 1.93 -2.99
N ILE A 184 3.24 1.99 -4.31
CA ILE A 184 2.19 1.45 -5.17
C ILE A 184 2.77 0.42 -6.14
N PHE A 185 2.02 -0.65 -6.36
CA PHE A 185 2.30 -1.66 -7.36
C PHE A 185 1.22 -1.55 -8.44
N THR A 186 1.59 -1.10 -9.63
CA THR A 186 0.65 -0.87 -10.73
C THR A 186 1.03 -1.69 -11.95
N PRO A 187 0.08 -2.34 -12.63
CA PRO A 187 0.36 -2.98 -13.90
C PRO A 187 0.97 -2.01 -14.93
N SER A 188 1.70 -2.57 -15.88
CA SER A 188 2.14 -1.84 -17.06
C SER A 188 0.94 -1.28 -17.82
N SER A 189 1.14 -0.09 -18.39
CA SER A 189 0.17 0.54 -19.30
C SER A 189 0.59 0.37 -20.76
N SER A 190 1.48 -0.57 -21.05
CA SER A 190 2.00 -0.79 -22.40
C SER A 190 0.98 -1.53 -23.27
N PRO A 191 0.68 -1.03 -24.48
CA PRO A 191 -0.22 -1.72 -25.42
C PRO A 191 0.45 -2.93 -26.08
N ASN A 192 1.78 -3.03 -25.99
CA ASN A 192 2.56 -4.17 -26.51
C ASN A 192 2.62 -5.32 -25.52
N ALA A 193 2.30 -5.06 -24.26
CA ALA A 193 2.19 -6.09 -23.28
C ALA A 193 0.96 -6.92 -23.70
N LYS A 194 1.21 -8.12 -24.27
CA LYS A 194 0.20 -9.03 -24.84
C LYS A 194 0.26 -10.46 -24.26
N SER A 195 1.19 -10.78 -23.36
CA SER A 195 1.31 -12.09 -22.69
C SER A 195 1.50 -11.95 -21.19
N TYR A 196 0.94 -12.89 -20.40
CA TYR A 196 0.94 -12.89 -18.93
C TYR A 196 2.33 -12.72 -18.28
N ASP A 197 3.40 -12.92 -19.04
CA ASP A 197 4.79 -12.83 -18.57
C ASP A 197 5.36 -11.41 -18.48
N VAL A 198 4.64 -10.36 -18.94
CA VAL A 198 5.18 -8.98 -18.99
C VAL A 198 4.15 -7.91 -18.59
N TYR A 199 3.73 -7.84 -17.31
CA TYR A 199 2.80 -6.76 -16.90
C TYR A 199 2.93 -6.20 -15.49
N MET A 200 3.62 -6.86 -14.59
CA MET A 200 3.56 -6.49 -13.18
C MET A 200 4.93 -6.68 -12.52
N PRO A 201 5.15 -6.01 -11.38
CA PRO A 201 6.33 -6.29 -10.59
C PRO A 201 6.32 -7.75 -10.12
N VAL A 202 7.46 -8.43 -10.25
CA VAL A 202 7.62 -9.84 -9.88
C VAL A 202 8.88 -10.09 -9.06
N ASP A 203 8.88 -11.16 -8.26
CA ASP A 203 10.03 -11.62 -7.47
C ASP A 203 10.54 -10.52 -6.50
N GLY A 204 9.64 -9.94 -5.72
CA GLY A 204 9.92 -8.77 -4.90
C GLY A 204 10.08 -9.06 -3.40
N LEU A 205 10.90 -8.24 -2.73
CA LEU A 205 10.93 -8.13 -1.27
C LEU A 205 10.75 -6.66 -0.85
N VAL A 206 9.81 -6.41 0.04
CA VAL A 206 9.60 -5.08 0.65
C VAL A 206 9.64 -5.24 2.16
N LYS A 207 10.57 -4.56 2.84
CA LYS A 207 10.68 -4.71 4.29
C LYS A 207 11.13 -3.49 5.06
N ASN A 208 10.79 -3.43 6.34
CA ASN A 208 11.21 -2.36 7.25
C ASN A 208 10.79 -0.97 6.75
N CYS A 209 9.53 -0.84 6.31
CA CYS A 209 8.99 0.42 5.82
C CYS A 209 7.90 0.96 6.75
N HIS A 210 7.92 2.26 6.98
CA HIS A 210 6.99 2.94 7.86
C HIS A 210 6.36 4.16 7.16
N SER A 211 5.08 4.47 7.41
CA SER A 211 4.54 5.79 7.11
C SER A 211 3.75 6.39 8.27
N THR A 212 3.84 7.71 8.41
CA THR A 212 3.07 8.48 9.39
C THR A 212 1.98 9.29 8.70
N HIS A 213 0.84 9.50 9.36
CA HIS A 213 -0.20 10.46 8.94
C HIS A 213 -0.75 10.26 7.53
N SER A 214 -0.84 9.02 7.04
CA SER A 214 -1.46 8.74 5.75
C SER A 214 -2.98 8.89 5.79
N SER A 215 -3.60 9.35 4.70
CA SER A 215 -5.07 9.49 4.64
C SER A 215 -5.75 8.10 4.75
N PRO A 216 -6.92 7.97 5.42
CA PRO A 216 -7.66 6.70 5.59
C PRO A 216 -8.11 6.04 4.29
N GLY A 217 -8.11 6.78 3.17
CA GLY A 217 -8.34 6.24 1.82
C GLY A 217 -7.10 5.62 1.17
N TYR A 218 -5.93 5.78 1.79
CA TYR A 218 -4.60 5.42 1.32
C TYR A 218 -3.78 4.79 2.47
N GLY A 219 -2.46 5.00 2.53
CA GLY A 219 -1.60 4.30 3.47
C GLY A 219 -0.17 4.07 3.00
N LEU A 220 0.47 3.00 3.49
CA LEU A 220 1.84 2.67 3.12
C LEU A 220 1.89 1.92 1.79
N VAL A 221 1.31 0.73 1.69
CA VAL A 221 1.30 -0.09 0.46
C VAL A 221 -0.09 -0.11 -0.18
N GLN A 222 -0.15 0.03 -1.51
CA GLN A 222 -1.29 -0.41 -2.30
C GLN A 222 -0.89 -1.26 -3.49
N MET A 223 -1.55 -2.40 -3.66
CA MET A 223 -1.34 -3.28 -4.81
C MET A 223 -2.54 -3.26 -5.77
N HIS A 224 -2.24 -3.05 -7.04
CA HIS A 224 -3.13 -3.26 -8.17
C HIS A 224 -2.65 -4.38 -9.11
N GLY A 225 -1.34 -4.68 -9.08
CA GLY A 225 -0.70 -5.72 -9.87
C GLY A 225 0.58 -6.20 -9.20
N GLY A 226 0.87 -7.49 -9.26
CA GLY A 226 2.14 -8.05 -8.77
C GLY A 226 2.09 -9.56 -8.60
N ARG A 227 3.24 -10.23 -8.71
CA ARG A 227 3.34 -11.68 -8.49
C ARG A 227 4.59 -12.05 -7.69
N ASP A 228 4.51 -13.03 -6.81
CA ASP A 228 5.68 -13.53 -6.07
C ASP A 228 6.40 -12.42 -5.27
N ILE A 229 5.64 -11.65 -4.49
CA ILE A 229 6.18 -10.54 -3.68
C ILE A 229 5.93 -10.80 -2.21
N HIS A 230 6.99 -10.71 -1.41
CA HIS A 230 6.94 -10.77 0.04
C HIS A 230 7.04 -9.39 0.68
N PHE A 231 6.29 -9.19 1.76
CA PHE A 231 6.25 -7.96 2.54
C PHE A 231 6.55 -8.28 4.01
N GLU A 232 7.49 -7.59 4.66
CA GLU A 232 7.87 -7.91 6.04
C GLU A 232 8.07 -6.64 6.87
N ASN A 233 7.58 -6.63 8.12
CA ASN A 233 7.81 -5.52 9.05
C ASN A 233 7.38 -4.17 8.45
N LEU A 234 6.09 -4.06 8.15
CA LEU A 234 5.49 -2.85 7.59
C LEU A 234 4.59 -2.19 8.63
N SER A 235 4.62 -0.86 8.69
CA SER A 235 3.79 -0.16 9.67
C SER A 235 3.25 1.19 9.23
N THR A 236 2.08 1.56 9.77
CA THR A 236 1.52 2.91 9.65
C THR A 236 1.08 3.45 11.00
N THR A 237 1.37 4.72 11.30
CA THR A 237 0.92 5.39 12.54
C THR A 237 0.17 6.69 12.22
N GLY A 238 -0.86 6.99 13.01
CA GLY A 238 -1.63 8.23 12.91
C GLY A 238 -2.60 8.28 11.72
N GLY A 239 -2.75 7.21 10.94
CA GLY A 239 -3.68 7.15 9.81
C GLY A 239 -3.48 5.98 8.86
N GLY A 240 -4.27 5.96 7.79
CA GLY A 240 -4.07 5.09 6.62
C GLY A 240 -4.33 3.60 6.82
N VAL A 241 -3.93 2.84 5.81
CA VAL A 241 -3.89 1.37 5.79
C VAL A 241 -2.46 0.90 5.55
N THR A 242 -1.94 -0.03 6.36
CA THR A 242 -0.56 -0.50 6.18
C THR A 242 -0.39 -1.28 4.89
N PHE A 243 -1.24 -2.28 4.68
CA PHE A 243 -1.16 -3.22 3.57
C PHE A 243 -2.51 -3.32 2.85
N ARG A 244 -2.65 -2.53 1.78
CA ARG A 244 -3.90 -2.39 1.02
C ARG A 244 -3.86 -3.20 -0.28
N LEU A 245 -4.42 -4.39 -0.26
CA LEU A 245 -4.63 -5.26 -1.40
C LEU A 245 -5.97 -4.92 -2.07
N GLU A 246 -5.99 -3.80 -2.79
CA GLU A 246 -7.21 -3.29 -3.41
C GLU A 246 -7.05 -3.08 -4.92
N THR A 247 -7.46 -4.08 -5.69
CA THR A 247 -7.15 -4.23 -7.12
C THR A 247 -8.16 -3.54 -8.04
N GLY A 248 -8.47 -2.27 -7.75
CA GLY A 248 -9.43 -1.46 -8.52
C GLY A 248 -8.88 -0.77 -9.77
N ALA A 249 -7.56 -0.74 -9.98
CA ALA A 249 -6.91 -0.08 -11.12
C ALA A 249 -6.06 -1.07 -11.94
N GLY A 250 -5.52 -0.61 -13.07
CA GLY A 250 -4.54 -1.38 -13.86
C GLY A 250 -5.03 -2.03 -15.16
N GLY A 251 -6.25 -1.74 -15.61
CA GLY A 251 -6.75 -2.26 -16.90
C GLY A 251 -6.88 -3.78 -16.90
N GLU A 252 -6.96 -4.40 -18.08
CA GLU A 252 -7.22 -5.85 -18.23
C GLU A 252 -6.21 -6.76 -17.51
N HIS A 253 -5.00 -6.25 -17.23
CA HIS A 253 -3.88 -6.98 -16.64
C HIS A 253 -3.69 -6.73 -15.14
N GLY A 254 -4.71 -6.16 -14.47
CA GLY A 254 -4.73 -6.04 -13.01
C GLY A 254 -4.90 -7.39 -12.30
N GLY A 255 -4.47 -7.44 -11.03
CA GLY A 255 -4.58 -8.64 -10.19
C GLY A 255 -3.25 -8.96 -9.51
N ILE A 256 -3.33 -9.56 -8.33
CA ILE A 256 -2.15 -9.97 -7.55
C ILE A 256 -2.13 -11.47 -7.34
N TYR A 257 -0.94 -12.07 -7.34
CA TYR A 257 -0.77 -13.53 -7.31
C TYR A 257 0.41 -13.89 -6.41
N ASP A 258 0.26 -14.94 -5.59
CA ASP A 258 1.35 -15.45 -4.74
C ASP A 258 2.01 -14.35 -3.90
N ILE A 259 1.16 -13.65 -3.14
CA ILE A 259 1.58 -12.56 -2.26
C ILE A 259 1.69 -13.09 -0.84
N SER A 260 2.78 -12.77 -0.15
CA SER A 260 2.91 -13.07 1.26
C SER A 260 3.31 -11.86 2.07
N ALA A 261 2.89 -11.82 3.33
CA ALA A 261 3.28 -10.77 4.25
C ALA A 261 3.47 -11.27 5.68
N LYS A 262 4.40 -10.65 6.40
CA LYS A 262 4.65 -10.90 7.81
C LYS A 262 4.82 -9.60 8.61
N ASP A 263 4.38 -9.61 9.86
CA ASP A 263 4.61 -8.55 10.84
C ASP A 263 4.09 -7.17 10.36
N LEU A 264 2.76 -7.06 10.29
CA LEU A 264 2.07 -5.84 9.88
C LEU A 264 1.51 -5.09 11.09
N TYR A 265 1.78 -3.79 11.19
CA TYR A 265 1.32 -2.94 12.29
C TYR A 265 0.56 -1.69 11.84
N CYS A 266 -0.55 -1.38 12.51
CA CYS A 266 -1.25 -0.10 12.32
C CYS A 266 -1.64 0.54 13.66
N GLU A 267 -1.44 1.85 13.79
CA GLU A 267 -1.88 2.64 14.93
C GLU A 267 -2.69 3.85 14.50
N ASP A 268 -3.85 4.06 15.14
CA ASP A 268 -4.75 5.19 14.89
C ASP A 268 -5.14 5.38 13.40
N GLY A 269 -5.07 4.27 12.65
CA GLY A 269 -5.40 4.17 11.24
C GLY A 269 -6.67 3.38 10.98
N LYS A 270 -6.97 3.16 9.69
CA LYS A 270 -8.17 2.44 9.28
C LYS A 270 -8.03 0.93 9.49
N ALA A 271 -6.89 0.36 9.08
CA ALA A 271 -6.59 -1.06 9.26
C ALA A 271 -5.10 -1.35 9.02
N ALA A 272 -4.59 -2.46 9.53
CA ALA A 272 -3.32 -2.99 9.05
C ALA A 272 -3.50 -3.65 7.69
N VAL A 273 -4.57 -4.43 7.49
CA VAL A 273 -4.84 -5.14 6.23
C VAL A 273 -6.20 -4.75 5.66
N LEU A 274 -6.22 -4.45 4.35
CA LEU A 274 -7.45 -4.32 3.57
C LEU A 274 -7.36 -5.15 2.31
N MET A 275 -8.30 -6.08 2.12
CA MET A 275 -8.44 -6.92 0.93
C MET A 275 -9.74 -6.59 0.20
N GLY A 276 -9.64 -6.06 -1.01
CA GLY A 276 -10.79 -5.69 -1.84
C GLY A 276 -10.53 -6.02 -3.31
N PRO A 277 -11.10 -7.11 -3.85
CA PRO A 277 -10.72 -7.59 -5.18
C PRO A 277 -11.32 -6.74 -6.32
N HIS A 278 -12.32 -5.90 -6.03
CA HIS A 278 -13.08 -5.14 -7.04
C HIS A 278 -13.60 -6.07 -8.15
N VAL A 279 -13.13 -5.90 -9.38
CA VAL A 279 -13.51 -6.71 -10.56
C VAL A 279 -12.44 -7.75 -10.93
N ARG A 280 -11.36 -7.88 -10.15
CA ARG A 280 -10.20 -8.72 -10.50
C ARG A 280 -10.27 -10.11 -9.90
N GLN A 281 -9.83 -11.08 -10.66
CA GLN A 281 -9.53 -12.42 -10.16
C GLN A 281 -8.08 -12.41 -9.67
N ASN A 282 -7.89 -12.55 -8.37
CA ASN A 282 -6.58 -12.56 -7.73
C ASN A 282 -6.21 -13.99 -7.33
N GLY A 283 -4.90 -14.25 -7.27
CA GLY A 283 -4.34 -15.49 -6.76
C GLY A 283 -4.31 -15.55 -5.23
N MET A 284 -3.40 -16.39 -4.74
CA MET A 284 -3.23 -16.66 -3.31
C MET A 284 -2.58 -15.49 -2.57
N VAL A 285 -3.08 -15.21 -1.37
CA VAL A 285 -2.50 -14.23 -0.43
C VAL A 285 -2.32 -14.88 0.94
N MET A 286 -1.12 -14.82 1.50
CA MET A 286 -0.77 -15.44 2.79
C MET A 286 -0.19 -14.40 3.76
N ILE A 287 -0.91 -14.04 4.82
CA ILE A 287 -0.50 -13.03 5.80
C ILE A 287 -0.37 -13.64 7.19
N ASP A 288 0.77 -13.43 7.84
CA ASP A 288 1.08 -13.92 9.18
C ASP A 288 1.54 -12.80 10.10
N GLY A 289 0.80 -12.55 11.20
CA GLY A 289 1.17 -11.53 12.16
C GLY A 289 0.60 -10.17 11.79
N VAL A 290 -0.54 -9.85 12.38
CA VAL A 290 -1.21 -8.56 12.22
C VAL A 290 -1.47 -8.00 13.61
N LYS A 291 -0.91 -6.82 13.91
CA LYS A 291 -1.16 -6.12 15.17
C LYS A 291 -1.72 -4.73 14.89
N THR A 292 -2.76 -4.33 15.62
CA THR A 292 -3.27 -2.95 15.54
C THR A 292 -3.55 -2.35 16.89
N LYS A 293 -3.48 -1.03 17.00
CA LYS A 293 -3.88 -0.27 18.19
C LYS A 293 -4.71 0.95 17.80
N GLY A 294 -5.92 1.08 18.34
CA GLY A 294 -6.78 2.22 18.05
C GLY A 294 -7.21 2.34 16.59
N CYS A 295 -7.16 1.24 15.82
CA CYS A 295 -7.61 1.21 14.44
C CYS A 295 -9.10 0.93 14.33
N PHE A 296 -9.73 1.29 13.20
CA PHE A 296 -11.14 0.96 12.98
C PHE A 296 -11.36 -0.56 13.00
N ASN A 297 -10.49 -1.29 12.30
CA ASN A 297 -10.35 -2.75 12.37
C ASN A 297 -8.87 -3.14 12.30
N ALA A 298 -8.51 -4.37 12.68
CA ALA A 298 -7.21 -4.93 12.31
C ALA A 298 -7.17 -5.34 10.84
N VAL A 299 -8.21 -6.07 10.40
CA VAL A 299 -8.34 -6.61 9.04
C VAL A 299 -9.73 -6.31 8.47
N GLN A 300 -9.77 -5.88 7.21
CA GLN A 300 -11.01 -5.69 6.45
C GLN A 300 -10.96 -6.47 5.14
N MET A 301 -11.94 -7.35 4.93
CA MET A 301 -12.10 -8.11 3.69
C MET A 301 -13.42 -7.72 3.02
N GLY A 302 -13.39 -7.49 1.72
CA GLY A 302 -14.54 -7.11 0.90
C GLY A 302 -14.84 -8.11 -0.20
N SER A 303 -16.10 -8.15 -0.62
CA SER A 303 -16.53 -8.83 -1.83
C SER A 303 -16.06 -8.09 -3.08
N GLY A 304 -15.96 -8.82 -4.19
CA GLY A 304 -15.87 -8.20 -5.50
C GLY A 304 -17.23 -7.73 -6.02
N PHE A 305 -17.19 -7.08 -7.17
CA PHE A 305 -18.37 -6.71 -7.96
C PHE A 305 -18.10 -6.95 -9.45
N VAL A 306 -19.16 -7.01 -10.24
CA VAL A 306 -19.06 -7.22 -11.69
C VAL A 306 -18.75 -5.93 -12.43
N ASP A 307 -17.99 -6.01 -13.51
CA ASP A 307 -17.79 -4.90 -14.44
C ASP A 307 -19.08 -4.68 -15.24
N GLN A 308 -19.81 -3.62 -14.90
CA GLN A 308 -21.10 -3.30 -15.52
C GLN A 308 -20.99 -2.96 -17.00
N LYS A 309 -19.85 -2.41 -17.44
CA LYS A 309 -19.64 -2.06 -18.85
C LYS A 309 -19.50 -3.33 -19.68
N LYS A 310 -18.60 -4.24 -19.26
CA LYS A 310 -18.41 -5.54 -19.93
C LYS A 310 -19.69 -6.38 -19.91
N ARG A 311 -20.45 -6.35 -18.81
CA ARG A 311 -21.75 -7.01 -18.71
C ARG A 311 -22.75 -6.47 -19.73
N ALA A 312 -22.82 -5.15 -19.90
CA ALA A 312 -23.69 -4.52 -20.89
C ALA A 312 -23.31 -4.87 -22.34
N GLU A 313 -22.03 -5.16 -22.58
CA GLU A 313 -21.50 -5.65 -23.87
C GLU A 313 -21.75 -7.15 -24.09
N GLY A 314 -22.48 -7.84 -23.19
CA GLY A 314 -22.81 -9.26 -23.31
C GLY A 314 -21.68 -10.21 -22.87
N VAL A 315 -20.58 -9.68 -22.33
CA VAL A 315 -19.47 -10.50 -21.82
C VAL A 315 -19.85 -11.09 -20.47
N HIS A 316 -19.72 -12.41 -20.32
CA HIS A 316 -19.86 -13.06 -19.03
C HIS A 316 -18.72 -12.62 -18.10
N VAL A 317 -19.05 -11.89 -17.03
CA VAL A 317 -18.10 -11.40 -16.04
C VAL A 317 -18.53 -11.81 -14.64
N SER A 318 -17.61 -12.41 -13.89
CA SER A 318 -17.80 -12.75 -12.48
C SER A 318 -17.33 -11.62 -11.58
N PRO A 319 -17.89 -11.48 -10.35
CA PRO A 319 -17.31 -10.58 -9.35
C PRO A 319 -15.84 -10.89 -9.10
N GLY A 320 -15.04 -9.88 -8.79
CA GLY A 320 -13.65 -10.09 -8.39
C GLY A 320 -13.54 -10.97 -7.12
N SER A 321 -12.44 -11.71 -7.02
CA SER A 321 -12.18 -12.62 -5.91
C SER A 321 -10.68 -12.64 -5.56
N PHE A 322 -10.35 -13.18 -4.38
CA PHE A 322 -9.03 -13.75 -4.11
C PHE A 322 -9.16 -15.27 -4.15
N ALA A 323 -8.06 -15.99 -4.38
CA ALA A 323 -8.11 -17.46 -4.38
C ALA A 323 -8.61 -17.99 -3.03
N ASP A 324 -9.51 -18.98 -3.09
CA ASP A 324 -9.97 -19.70 -1.90
C ASP A 324 -8.77 -20.29 -1.15
N GLY A 325 -8.77 -20.17 0.18
CA GLY A 325 -7.62 -20.52 1.02
C GLY A 325 -6.67 -19.35 1.31
N SER A 326 -6.86 -18.18 0.70
CA SER A 326 -6.11 -16.97 1.08
C SER A 326 -6.22 -16.74 2.58
N THR A 327 -5.08 -16.61 3.26
CA THR A 327 -4.98 -16.71 4.72
C THR A 327 -4.57 -15.40 5.35
N VAL A 328 -5.21 -15.05 6.47
CA VAL A 328 -4.71 -14.05 7.43
C VAL A 328 -4.77 -14.66 8.82
N LYS A 329 -3.61 -14.86 9.44
CA LYS A 329 -3.49 -15.52 10.75
C LYS A 329 -2.67 -14.71 11.74
N ASN A 330 -2.79 -15.06 13.02
CA ASN A 330 -2.10 -14.42 14.14
C ASN A 330 -2.44 -12.92 14.22
N ILE A 331 -3.72 -12.65 14.45
CA ILE A 331 -4.29 -11.31 14.46
C ILE A 331 -4.49 -10.86 15.90
N HIS A 332 -3.96 -9.70 16.27
CA HIS A 332 -4.12 -9.09 17.58
C HIS A 332 -4.58 -7.63 17.48
N ALA A 333 -5.80 -7.34 17.93
CA ALA A 333 -6.38 -6.00 17.89
C ALA A 333 -6.46 -5.39 19.30
N ILE A 334 -5.81 -4.24 19.50
CA ILE A 334 -5.89 -3.45 20.74
C ILE A 334 -6.88 -2.30 20.51
N PHE A 335 -7.90 -2.24 21.36
CA PHE A 335 -8.91 -1.19 21.32
C PHE A 335 -8.29 0.20 21.52
N GLY A 336 -8.85 1.19 20.83
CA GLY A 336 -8.57 2.60 21.11
C GLY A 336 -9.69 3.48 20.56
N THR A 337 -9.61 4.78 20.85
CA THR A 337 -10.71 5.72 20.60
C THR A 337 -10.42 6.74 19.50
N ASN A 338 -9.34 6.55 18.74
CA ASN A 338 -8.86 7.50 17.74
C ASN A 338 -8.87 6.97 16.30
N ALA A 339 -9.64 5.92 15.99
CA ALA A 339 -9.75 5.38 14.64
C ALA A 339 -10.42 6.37 13.68
N PRO A 340 -10.00 6.48 12.41
CA PRO A 340 -10.75 7.18 11.38
C PRO A 340 -11.92 6.30 10.90
N ILE A 341 -13.13 6.82 11.03
CA ILE A 341 -14.39 6.15 10.71
C ILE A 341 -15.02 6.87 9.53
N ALA A 342 -15.00 6.23 8.36
CA ALA A 342 -15.66 6.79 7.18
C ALA A 342 -17.18 6.90 7.43
N THR A 343 -17.80 8.00 7.01
CA THR A 343 -19.24 8.25 7.24
C THR A 343 -20.12 7.10 6.73
N LYS A 344 -19.77 6.52 5.57
CA LYS A 344 -20.45 5.35 4.99
C LYS A 344 -20.37 4.08 5.85
N SER A 345 -19.44 4.01 6.79
CA SER A 345 -19.20 2.86 7.68
C SER A 345 -19.80 3.05 9.06
N LEU A 346 -20.50 4.16 9.33
CA LEU A 346 -21.08 4.46 10.65
C LEU A 346 -22.10 3.43 11.10
N ALA A 347 -22.82 2.78 10.17
CA ALA A 347 -23.75 1.71 10.53
C ALA A 347 -23.07 0.50 11.19
N ARG A 348 -21.74 0.41 11.11
CA ARG A 348 -20.95 -0.65 11.75
C ARG A 348 -20.47 -0.26 13.15
N VAL A 349 -20.61 1.00 13.55
CA VAL A 349 -20.22 1.46 14.88
C VAL A 349 -21.31 1.04 15.88
N PRO A 350 -20.97 0.36 17.00
CA PRO A 350 -21.91 0.08 18.07
C PRO A 350 -22.63 1.37 18.52
N LYS A 351 -23.93 1.30 18.80
CA LYS A 351 -24.74 2.49 19.13
C LYS A 351 -24.17 3.25 20.33
N GLU A 352 -23.64 2.52 21.30
CA GLU A 352 -23.01 3.03 22.53
C GLU A 352 -21.70 3.77 22.29
N TYR A 353 -21.09 3.61 21.11
CA TYR A 353 -19.88 4.33 20.70
C TYR A 353 -20.17 5.59 19.88
N LEU A 354 -21.41 5.80 19.44
CA LEU A 354 -21.76 6.98 18.63
C LEU A 354 -21.53 8.29 19.38
N SER A 355 -21.73 8.32 20.69
CA SER A 355 -21.48 9.50 21.53
C SER A 355 -20.00 9.81 21.72
N GLN A 356 -19.10 8.89 21.36
CA GLN A 356 -17.64 9.06 21.46
C GLN A 356 -17.01 9.54 20.16
N LEU A 357 -17.80 9.67 19.10
CA LEU A 357 -17.34 10.19 17.81
C LEU A 357 -16.91 11.65 17.96
N ARG A 358 -15.93 12.07 17.15
CA ARG A 358 -15.38 13.43 17.12
C ARG A 358 -15.13 13.85 15.68
N ILE A 359 -15.14 15.16 15.42
CA ILE A 359 -14.76 15.71 14.12
C ILE A 359 -13.31 15.33 13.80
N ASP A 360 -13.09 14.84 12.58
CA ASP A 360 -11.73 14.71 12.05
C ASP A 360 -11.40 16.00 11.29
N GLU A 361 -10.69 16.92 11.93
CA GLU A 361 -10.40 18.27 11.40
C GLU A 361 -9.65 18.29 10.05
N ARG A 362 -9.22 17.12 9.56
CA ARG A 362 -8.45 16.94 8.32
C ARG A 362 -9.29 16.42 7.16
N GLU A 363 -10.52 15.98 7.38
CA GLU A 363 -11.31 15.22 6.41
C GLU A 363 -12.81 15.51 6.49
N THR A 364 -13.45 15.69 5.33
CA THR A 364 -14.91 15.90 5.22
C THR A 364 -15.72 14.61 5.09
N LYS A 365 -15.06 13.45 5.13
CA LYS A 365 -15.67 12.13 4.83
C LYS A 365 -15.45 11.11 5.93
N SER A 366 -14.87 11.52 7.06
CA SER A 366 -14.64 10.68 8.23
C SER A 366 -14.82 11.45 9.52
N LEU A 367 -15.08 10.70 10.58
CA LEU A 367 -15.02 11.12 11.97
C LEU A 367 -13.88 10.36 12.66
N ARG A 368 -13.47 10.77 13.85
CA ARG A 368 -12.60 9.99 14.75
C ARG A 368 -13.44 9.30 15.82
N GLY A 369 -13.05 8.09 16.22
CA GLY A 369 -13.78 7.39 17.27
C GLY A 369 -13.26 6.00 17.62
N PRO A 370 -14.05 5.22 18.38
CA PRO A 370 -13.68 3.88 18.83
C PRO A 370 -13.38 2.88 17.71
N SER A 371 -12.42 1.99 17.99
CA SER A 371 -12.26 0.72 17.28
C SER A 371 -13.57 -0.08 17.30
N VAL A 372 -13.89 -0.73 16.18
CA VAL A 372 -15.20 -1.38 16.02
C VAL A 372 -15.14 -2.90 16.18
N CYS A 373 -14.18 -3.57 15.57
CA CYS A 373 -13.94 -5.00 15.76
C CYS A 373 -12.54 -5.40 15.28
N ALA A 374 -12.04 -6.57 15.67
CA ALA A 374 -10.75 -7.08 15.19
C ALA A 374 -10.77 -7.35 13.68
N VAL A 375 -11.72 -8.15 13.19
CA VAL A 375 -11.82 -8.50 11.76
C VAL A 375 -13.21 -8.23 11.24
N THR A 376 -13.31 -7.61 10.07
CA THR A 376 -14.56 -7.56 9.30
C THR A 376 -14.43 -8.40 8.04
N ASP A 377 -15.25 -9.43 7.95
CA ASP A 377 -15.44 -10.25 6.76
C ASP A 377 -16.71 -9.81 6.02
N ARG A 378 -16.53 -9.16 4.87
CA ARG A 378 -17.61 -8.84 3.92
C ARG A 378 -17.41 -9.54 2.59
N THR A 379 -16.76 -10.70 2.57
CA THR A 379 -16.52 -11.46 1.34
C THR A 379 -17.80 -11.97 0.72
N GLN A 380 -18.88 -12.13 1.51
CA GLN A 380 -20.20 -12.58 1.04
C GLN A 380 -20.12 -13.90 0.24
N LYS A 381 -19.20 -14.80 0.62
CA LYS A 381 -18.92 -16.06 -0.10
C LYS A 381 -18.42 -15.89 -1.54
N SER A 382 -18.08 -14.68 -1.98
CA SER A 382 -17.43 -14.46 -3.29
C SER A 382 -16.01 -15.04 -3.34
N TRP A 383 -15.43 -15.30 -2.18
CA TRP A 383 -14.22 -16.08 -1.96
C TRP A 383 -14.18 -16.54 -0.49
N ARG A 384 -13.31 -17.50 -0.17
CA ARG A 384 -13.25 -18.16 1.14
C ARG A 384 -11.89 -17.92 1.81
N PRO A 385 -11.74 -16.83 2.59
CA PRO A 385 -10.53 -16.61 3.38
C PRO A 385 -10.41 -17.63 4.51
N VAL A 386 -9.17 -17.94 4.88
CA VAL A 386 -8.83 -18.61 6.13
C VAL A 386 -8.43 -17.54 7.14
N ILE A 387 -9.22 -17.40 8.21
CA ILE A 387 -8.97 -16.43 9.30
C ILE A 387 -8.67 -17.24 10.56
N GLN A 388 -7.47 -17.08 11.13
CA GLN A 388 -6.99 -17.90 12.24
C GLN A 388 -6.35 -17.07 13.37
N ASN A 389 -6.43 -17.59 14.59
CA ASN A 389 -5.80 -17.01 15.78
C ASN A 389 -6.11 -15.52 15.97
N VAL A 390 -7.39 -15.17 16.02
CA VAL A 390 -7.87 -13.81 16.27
C VAL A 390 -7.98 -13.56 17.77
N THR A 391 -7.24 -12.57 18.26
CA THR A 391 -7.27 -12.12 19.65
C THR A 391 -7.49 -10.61 19.70
N SER A 392 -7.98 -10.12 20.83
CA SER A 392 -8.23 -8.70 21.02
C SER A 392 -8.10 -8.29 22.49
N GLU A 393 -7.74 -7.03 22.71
CA GLU A 393 -7.64 -6.40 24.04
C GLU A 393 -8.53 -5.16 24.10
N GLY A 394 -9.27 -4.99 25.21
CA GLY A 394 -10.04 -3.76 25.49
C GLY A 394 -11.34 -3.57 24.70
N PHE A 395 -11.71 -4.48 23.80
CA PHE A 395 -12.98 -4.40 23.07
C PHE A 395 -14.16 -4.82 23.96
N LYS A 396 -15.09 -3.91 24.23
CA LYS A 396 -16.38 -4.24 24.86
C LYS A 396 -17.36 -4.91 23.90
N TYR A 397 -17.32 -4.54 22.61
CA TYR A 397 -18.20 -5.04 21.57
C TYR A 397 -17.40 -5.59 20.39
N ASN A 398 -17.91 -6.66 19.79
CA ASN A 398 -17.34 -7.31 18.60
C ASN A 398 -15.82 -7.60 18.68
N PRO A 399 -15.33 -8.30 19.73
CA PRO A 399 -13.89 -8.52 19.93
C PRO A 399 -13.24 -9.39 18.84
N GLY A 400 -14.00 -10.24 18.16
CA GLY A 400 -13.49 -11.19 17.17
C GLY A 400 -13.79 -10.83 15.72
N VAL A 401 -14.19 -11.85 14.96
CA VAL A 401 -14.58 -11.74 13.55
C VAL A 401 -16.05 -11.36 13.45
N VAL A 402 -16.34 -10.32 12.67
CA VAL A 402 -17.71 -9.92 12.31
C VAL A 402 -17.92 -10.19 10.83
N THR A 403 -18.81 -11.14 10.51
CA THR A 403 -19.22 -11.45 9.14
C THR A 403 -20.49 -10.67 8.78
N LEU A 404 -20.46 -9.90 7.69
CA LEU A 404 -21.61 -9.14 7.19
C LEU A 404 -22.16 -9.80 5.92
N LYS A 405 -23.45 -10.14 5.96
CA LYS A 405 -24.16 -10.78 4.84
C LYS A 405 -24.44 -9.82 3.69
N GLU A 406 -24.56 -8.53 3.97
CA GLU A 406 -24.82 -7.46 3.00
C GLU A 406 -23.94 -6.25 3.29
N ASP A 407 -23.73 -5.39 2.28
CA ASP A 407 -22.99 -4.14 2.49
C ASP A 407 -23.87 -3.14 3.24
N VAL A 408 -23.78 -3.15 4.57
CA VAL A 408 -24.52 -2.22 5.42
C VAL A 408 -23.89 -0.82 5.30
N LYS A 409 -24.42 -0.03 4.37
CA LYS A 409 -24.08 1.39 4.24
C LYS A 409 -25.00 2.21 5.14
N GLY A 410 -24.38 2.98 6.02
CA GLY A 410 -25.10 3.91 6.88
C GLY A 410 -25.38 5.24 6.21
N ASN A 411 -26.61 5.74 6.33
CA ASN A 411 -26.88 7.15 6.10
C ASN A 411 -26.49 7.94 7.36
N LEU A 412 -25.49 8.80 7.23
CA LEU A 412 -24.97 9.65 8.31
C LEU A 412 -26.10 10.38 9.06
N ASN A 413 -27.00 11.03 8.32
CA ASN A 413 -28.05 11.86 8.90
C ASN A 413 -29.00 10.99 9.73
N GLN A 414 -29.37 9.81 9.23
CA GLN A 414 -30.25 8.88 9.95
C GLN A 414 -29.59 8.34 11.22
N ILE A 415 -28.31 7.99 11.16
CA ILE A 415 -27.59 7.37 12.29
C ILE A 415 -27.33 8.37 13.40
N LEU A 416 -26.98 9.62 13.05
CA LEU A 416 -26.63 10.67 14.01
C LEU A 416 -27.79 11.65 14.25
N THR A 417 -29.01 11.30 13.86
CA THR A 417 -30.19 12.15 14.11
C THR A 417 -30.31 12.44 15.60
N GLY A 418 -30.45 13.73 15.95
CA GLY A 418 -30.57 14.18 17.34
C GLY A 418 -29.24 14.22 18.12
N MET A 419 -28.09 13.96 17.47
CA MET A 419 -26.77 14.04 18.09
C MET A 419 -26.08 15.37 17.73
N PRO A 420 -25.49 16.11 18.69
CA PRO A 420 -24.81 17.38 18.43
C PRO A 420 -23.74 17.32 17.32
N ILE A 421 -23.01 16.20 17.26
CA ILE A 421 -21.94 15.99 16.29
C ILE A 421 -22.41 16.07 14.83
N LEU A 422 -23.69 15.82 14.53
CA LEU A 422 -24.21 15.92 13.18
C LEU A 422 -24.14 17.37 12.66
N GLU A 423 -24.52 18.34 13.51
CA GLU A 423 -24.48 19.76 13.18
C GLU A 423 -23.04 20.26 13.07
N GLU A 424 -22.17 19.83 14.01
CA GLU A 424 -20.73 20.13 13.98
C GLU A 424 -20.08 19.65 12.68
N PHE A 425 -20.42 18.43 12.24
CA PHE A 425 -19.88 17.84 11.03
C PHE A 425 -20.33 18.58 9.76
N GLU A 426 -21.59 18.99 9.69
CA GLU A 426 -22.08 19.79 8.56
C GLU A 426 -21.45 21.20 8.54
N LYS A 427 -21.21 21.81 9.71
CA LYS A 427 -20.46 23.08 9.80
C LYS A 427 -19.00 22.91 9.36
N HIS A 428 -18.34 21.84 9.79
CA HIS A 428 -16.96 21.53 9.40
C HIS A 428 -16.84 21.30 7.88
N LYS A 429 -17.77 20.57 7.27
CA LYS A 429 -17.84 20.38 5.81
C LYS A 429 -17.95 21.68 5.04
N LYS A 430 -18.78 22.62 5.51
CA LYS A 430 -18.93 23.95 4.88
C LYS A 430 -17.62 24.75 4.96
N LYS A 431 -17.01 24.79 6.15
CA LYS A 431 -15.72 25.46 6.36
C LYS A 431 -14.63 24.96 5.41
N LEU A 432 -14.42 23.64 5.32
CA LEU A 432 -13.41 23.09 4.42
C LEU A 432 -13.74 23.33 2.93
N ALA A 433 -15.02 23.33 2.56
CA ALA A 433 -15.43 23.65 1.19
C ALA A 433 -15.21 25.13 0.83
N GLU A 434 -15.17 26.03 1.80
CA GLU A 434 -14.81 27.45 1.63
C GLU A 434 -13.29 27.63 1.55
N GLU A 435 -12.51 26.88 2.32
CA GLU A 435 -11.04 26.89 2.26
C GLU A 435 -10.47 26.27 0.96
N ASP A 436 -11.23 25.38 0.31
CA ASP A 436 -10.88 24.73 -0.97
C ASP A 436 -11.21 25.59 -2.21
N LYS A 437 -11.91 26.73 -2.06
CA LYS A 437 -12.21 27.70 -3.12
C LYS A 437 -11.10 28.74 -3.21
#